data_AF-A0A922Z3M2-F1
#
_entry.id   AF-A0A922Z3M2-F1
#
_cell.length_a   1.000
_cell.length_b   1.000
_cell.length_c   1.000
_cell.angle_alpha   90.00
_cell.angle_beta   90.00
_cell.angle_gamma   90.00
#
_symmetry.space_group_name_H-M   'P 1'
#
loop_
_entity.id
_entity.type
_entity.pdbx_description
1 polymer ?
#
loop_
_entity_poly.entity_id
_entity_poly.type
_entity_poly.pdbx_seq_one_letter_code
_entity_poly.pdbx_strand_id
1 'polypeptide(L)'
;VTIVGSVASGAEIVAGGSIHVYGTLRGRALAGTMGNASARIFCSRLEAELLAIDGFYKTAEDMEPELRGKAVQIWLEGETFKVGSIA
;
A
#
# COMPACT_ATOMS: atom_id res chain seq x y z
N VAL A 1 -8.23 -7.92 -0.87
CA VAL A 1 -8.97 -7.43 0.32
C VAL A 1 -9.45 -6.02 0.04
N THR A 2 -10.67 -5.70 0.45
CA THR A 2 -11.25 -4.36 0.25
C THR A 2 -11.69 -3.81 1.60
N ILE A 3 -11.26 -2.60 1.91
CA ILE A 3 -11.60 -1.86 3.12
C ILE A 3 -12.39 -0.62 2.70
N VAL A 4 -13.61 -0.50 3.21
CA VAL A 4 -14.43 0.70 3.08
C VAL A 4 -14.28 1.49 4.38
N GLY A 5 -13.39 2.48 4.38
CA GLY A 5 -13.02 3.24 5.57
C GLY A 5 -11.51 3.36 5.76
N SER A 6 -11.11 3.87 6.93
CA SER A 6 -9.70 4.09 7.27
C SER A 6 -9.10 2.90 8.00
N VAL A 7 -7.79 2.73 7.82
CA VAL A 7 -6.94 1.79 8.54
C VAL A 7 -6.13 2.58 9.55
N ALA A 8 -6.32 2.30 10.83
CA ALA A 8 -5.65 3.01 11.91
C ALA A 8 -4.14 2.69 11.99
N SER A 9 -3.39 3.55 12.66
CA SER A 9 -1.99 3.26 13.01
C SER A 9 -1.90 1.99 13.86
N GLY A 10 -0.84 1.22 13.67
CA GLY A 10 -0.64 -0.08 14.31
C GLY A 10 -1.44 -1.24 13.70
N ALA A 11 -2.51 -0.97 12.93
CA ALA A 11 -3.29 -2.00 12.26
C ALA A 11 -2.52 -2.63 11.10
N GLU A 12 -2.84 -3.90 10.78
CA GLU A 12 -2.17 -4.65 9.72
C GLU A 12 -3.19 -5.32 8.80
N ILE A 13 -2.98 -5.19 7.50
CA ILE A 13 -3.74 -5.87 6.46
C ILE A 13 -2.80 -6.82 5.74
N VAL A 14 -3.18 -8.09 5.67
CA VAL A 14 -2.45 -9.13 4.94
C VAL A 14 -3.38 -9.72 3.87
N ALA A 15 -2.91 -9.76 2.62
CA ALA A 15 -3.67 -10.29 1.50
C ALA A 15 -2.76 -11.02 0.49
N GLY A 16 -3.20 -12.19 0.02
CA GLY A 16 -2.52 -12.90 -1.09
C GLY A 16 -2.67 -12.22 -2.45
N GLY A 17 -3.59 -11.27 -2.58
CA GLY A 17 -3.80 -10.44 -3.78
C GLY A 17 -3.74 -8.96 -3.45
N SER A 18 -4.41 -8.14 -4.27
CA SER A 18 -4.42 -6.69 -4.09
C SER A 18 -5.18 -6.24 -2.84
N ILE A 19 -4.80 -5.08 -2.31
CA ILE A 19 -5.44 -4.37 -1.20
C ILE A 19 -6.03 -3.07 -1.73
N HIS A 20 -7.31 -2.83 -1.44
CA HIS A 20 -7.99 -1.58 -1.75
C HIS A 20 -8.48 -0.93 -0.46
N VAL A 21 -8.02 0.30 -0.18
CA VAL A 21 -8.43 1.08 0.98
C VAL A 21 -9.16 2.34 0.53
N TYR A 22 -10.49 2.34 0.65
CA TYR A 22 -11.31 3.53 0.35
C TYR A 22 -11.38 4.45 1.58
N GLY A 23 -10.22 4.96 1.98
CA GLY A 23 -10.00 5.82 3.15
C GLY A 23 -8.52 6.07 3.38
N THR A 24 -8.16 6.52 4.59
CA THR A 24 -6.74 6.71 4.94
C THR A 24 -6.11 5.39 5.33
N LEU A 25 -5.00 5.04 4.70
CA LEU A 25 -4.15 3.93 5.12
C LEU A 25 -3.04 4.46 6.03
N ARG A 26 -3.17 4.30 7.36
CA ARG A 26 -2.13 4.68 8.35
C ARG A 26 -1.28 3.51 8.82
N GLY A 27 -1.87 2.34 8.94
CA GLY A 27 -1.17 1.13 9.38
C GLY A 27 -0.31 0.50 8.30
N ARG A 28 -0.18 -0.83 8.36
CA ARG A 28 0.65 -1.64 7.47
C ARG A 28 -0.21 -2.40 6.46
N ALA A 29 0.24 -2.46 5.21
CA ALA A 29 -0.44 -3.22 4.16
C ALA A 29 0.54 -4.17 3.45
N LEU A 30 0.30 -5.47 3.57
CA LEU A 30 1.09 -6.54 2.96
C LEU A 30 0.24 -7.24 1.91
N ALA A 31 0.46 -6.89 0.64
CA ALA A 31 -0.22 -7.47 -0.50
C ALA A 31 0.65 -8.54 -1.17
N GLY A 32 0.01 -9.43 -1.92
CA GLY A 32 0.70 -10.46 -2.68
C GLY A 32 1.50 -11.45 -1.84
N THR A 33 1.15 -11.70 -0.58
CA THR A 33 1.94 -12.52 0.36
C THR A 33 2.11 -14.01 -0.02
N MET A 34 1.51 -14.43 -1.14
CA MET A 34 1.56 -15.79 -1.66
C MET A 34 2.35 -15.87 -2.99
N GLY A 35 3.41 -15.08 -3.16
CA GLY A 35 4.22 -15.11 -4.38
C GLY A 35 3.64 -14.27 -5.53
N ASN A 36 2.90 -13.20 -5.23
CA ASN A 36 2.17 -12.44 -6.25
C ASN A 36 2.71 -11.01 -6.40
N ALA A 37 3.81 -10.86 -7.14
CA ALA A 37 4.40 -9.58 -7.53
C ALA A 37 3.45 -8.66 -8.33
N SER A 38 2.39 -9.20 -8.94
CA SER A 38 1.41 -8.40 -9.69
C SER A 38 0.36 -7.74 -8.80
N ALA A 39 0.33 -8.07 -7.51
CA ALA A 39 -0.57 -7.46 -6.56
C ALA A 39 -0.32 -5.95 -6.44
N ARG A 40 -1.39 -5.22 -6.10
CA ARG A 40 -1.37 -3.76 -6.00
C ARG A 40 -1.96 -3.31 -4.67
N ILE A 41 -1.51 -2.14 -4.22
CA ILE A 41 -2.11 -1.46 -3.07
C ILE A 41 -2.71 -0.15 -3.57
N PHE A 42 -3.97 0.08 -3.24
CA PHE A 42 -4.68 1.31 -3.53
C PHE A 42 -5.13 1.96 -2.23
N CYS A 43 -4.99 3.27 -2.11
CA CYS A 43 -5.63 4.01 -1.02
C CYS A 43 -6.08 5.40 -1.45
N SER A 44 -7.14 5.90 -0.81
CA SER A 44 -7.62 7.28 -1.02
C SER A 44 -6.72 8.32 -0.33
N ARG A 45 -5.98 7.92 0.72
CA ARG A 45 -4.99 8.76 1.38
C ARG A 45 -3.84 7.92 1.93
N LEU A 46 -2.63 8.15 1.42
CA LEU A 46 -1.41 7.47 1.87
C LEU A 46 -0.82 8.13 3.12
N GLU A 47 -0.84 7.41 4.24
CA GLU A 47 -0.16 7.76 5.49
C GLU A 47 0.48 6.50 6.12
N ALA A 48 0.79 5.49 5.30
CA ALA A 48 1.09 4.14 5.76
C ALA A 48 2.43 4.08 6.52
N GLU A 49 2.47 3.25 7.56
CA GLU A 49 3.71 2.90 8.27
C GLU A 49 4.62 2.01 7.42
N LEU A 50 4.03 1.05 6.70
CA LEU A 50 4.73 0.09 5.86
C LEU A 50 3.82 -0.42 4.74
N LEU A 51 4.40 -0.56 3.55
CA LEU A 51 3.79 -1.29 2.44
C LEU A 51 4.68 -2.44 2.03
N ALA A 52 4.08 -3.59 1.72
CA ALA A 52 4.78 -4.69 1.11
C ALA A 52 3.98 -5.29 -0.05
N ILE A 53 4.70 -5.69 -1.09
CA ILE A 53 4.17 -6.46 -2.22
C ILE A 53 5.16 -7.58 -2.46
N ASP A 54 4.70 -8.83 -2.38
CA ASP A 54 5.50 -10.02 -2.67
C ASP A 54 6.87 -10.07 -1.93
N GLY A 55 6.86 -9.71 -0.64
CA GLY A 55 8.05 -9.74 0.22
C GLY A 55 8.96 -8.52 0.10
N PHE A 56 8.85 -7.71 -0.97
CA PHE A 56 9.49 -6.39 -1.03
C PHE A 56 8.69 -5.41 -0.19
N TYR A 57 9.36 -4.56 0.59
CA TYR A 57 8.67 -3.59 1.44
C TYR A 57 9.30 -2.20 1.38
N LYS A 58 8.49 -1.20 1.72
CA LYS A 58 8.89 0.20 1.83
C LYS A 58 8.30 0.76 3.13
N THR A 59 9.13 1.39 3.96
CA THR A 59 8.67 2.04 5.19
C THR A 59 8.19 3.46 4.90
N ALA A 60 7.54 4.09 5.88
CA ALA A 60 7.14 5.50 5.78
C ALA A 60 8.32 6.46 5.48
N GLU A 61 9.53 6.14 5.93
CA GLU A 61 10.73 6.97 5.73
C GLU A 61 11.26 6.87 4.28
N ASP A 62 11.04 5.72 3.64
CA ASP A 62 11.47 5.46 2.26
C ASP A 62 10.46 6.00 1.22
N MET A 63 9.28 6.42 1.65
CA MET A 63 8.26 7.00 0.79
C MET A 63 8.56 8.45 0.43
N GLU A 64 8.32 8.81 -0.83
CA GLU A 64 8.43 10.20 -1.28
C GLU A 64 7.45 11.08 -0.48
N PRO A 65 7.94 12.14 0.20
CA PRO A 65 7.09 13.00 1.03
C PRO A 65 5.90 13.59 0.29
N GLU A 66 6.02 13.81 -1.02
CA GLU A 66 5.00 14.39 -1.89
C GLU A 66 3.77 13.48 -2.06
N LEU A 67 3.93 12.17 -1.83
CA LEU A 67 2.85 11.18 -1.90
C LEU A 67 2.01 11.15 -0.63
N ARG A 68 2.53 11.70 0.49
CA ARG A 68 1.82 11.69 1.76
C ARG A 68 0.52 12.48 1.64
N GLY A 69 -0.58 11.88 2.10
CA GLY A 69 -1.89 12.48 2.02
C GLY A 69 -2.58 12.38 0.66
N LYS A 70 -1.94 11.76 -0.35
CA LYS A 70 -2.49 11.62 -1.71
C LYS A 70 -3.21 10.29 -1.92
N ALA A 71 -4.13 10.27 -2.88
CA ALA A 71 -4.72 9.05 -3.39
C ALA A 71 -3.74 8.39 -4.35
N VAL A 72 -3.37 7.14 -4.10
CA VAL A 72 -2.29 6.47 -4.84
C VAL A 72 -2.63 5.03 -5.17
N GLN A 73 -2.03 4.58 -6.26
CA GLN A 73 -1.83 3.18 -6.59
C GLN A 73 -0.33 2.85 -6.47
N ILE A 74 -0.02 1.70 -5.89
CA ILE A 74 1.34 1.21 -5.65
C ILE A 74 1.46 -0.21 -6.21
N TRP A 75 2.54 -0.46 -6.96
CA TRP A 75 2.82 -1.74 -7.60
C TRP A 75 4.34 -1.99 -7.71
N LEU A 76 4.73 -3.20 -8.08
CA LEU A 76 6.10 -3.54 -8.41
C LEU A 76 6.33 -3.55 -9.92
N GLU A 77 7.48 -3.04 -10.34
CA GLU A 77 8.10 -3.32 -11.63
C GLU A 77 9.44 -4.01 -11.36
N GLY A 78 9.45 -5.34 -11.53
CA GLY A 78 10.52 -6.18 -11.01
C GLY A 78 10.53 -6.11 -9.48
N GLU A 79 11.64 -5.65 -8.91
CA GLU A 79 11.83 -5.48 -7.46
C GLU A 79 11.67 -4.02 -7.02
N THR A 80 11.32 -3.12 -7.95
CA THR A 80 11.21 -1.69 -7.69
C THR A 80 9.76 -1.27 -7.48
N PHE A 81 9.50 -0.58 -6.37
CA PHE A 81 8.22 0.05 -6.13
C PHE A 81 7.97 1.21 -7.10
N LYS A 82 6.77 1.22 -7.67
CA LYS A 82 6.23 2.33 -8.46
C LYS A 82 4.97 2.86 -7.80
N VAL A 83 4.77 4.16 -7.94
CA VAL A 83 3.61 4.86 -7.40
C VAL A 83 3.02 5.75 -8.48
N GLY A 84 1.69 5.82 -8.54
CA GLY A 84 0.95 6.72 -9.40
C GLY A 84 -0.15 7.39 -8.61
N SER A 85 -0.31 8.71 -8.77
CA SER A 85 -1.51 9.41 -8.29
C SER A 85 -2.72 8.92 -9.08
N ILE A 86 -3.83 8.69 -8.39
CA ILE A 86 -5.10 8.26 -9.01
C ILE A 86 -6.23 9.27 -8.81
N ALA A 87 -5.87 10.49 -8.35
CA ALA A 87 -6.72 11.67 -8.26
C ALA A 87 -5.91 12.94 -8.56
#